data_AF-A0A7K4K154-F1
#
_entry.id   AF-A0A7K4K154-F1
#
_cell.length_a   1.000
_cell.length_b   1.000
_cell.length_c   1.000
_cell.angle_alpha   90.00
_cell.angle_beta   90.00
_cell.angle_gamma   90.00
#
_symmetry.space_group_name_H-M   'P 1'
#
loop_
_entity.id
_entity.type
_entity.pdbx_description
1 polymer ?
#
loop_
_entity_poly.entity_id
_entity_poly.type
_entity_poly.pdbx_seq_one_letter_code
_entity_poly.pdbx_strand_id
1 'polypeptide(L)'
;QVGFGELPFDSTDNFNSCSDVCFRVADYNFLCHKAFFCGRSDYFKALLEDHFCESEELQTQPSIPVVTLHNITEDIFIRVLYYIYSDDTELSPENAYEVLCVADMYLLPGLKRLCGRTLAQILDEDNVVSIWRIAKLFQLTRLEDQCTEHMAKIIEKLVESEEFVAAVKENAEAVEERQETDSIPLVDDIRFHITSNVQTYSAIEEANQKLEALENLLARIGLEC
;
A
#
# COMPACT_ATOMS: atom_id res chain seq x y z
N GLN A 1 15.92 -0.01 21.74
CA GLN A 1 16.05 -1.45 21.45
C GLN A 1 14.78 -2.10 21.97
N VAL A 2 13.80 -2.32 21.09
CA VAL A 2 12.64 -3.16 21.41
C VAL A 2 13.13 -4.58 21.21
N GLY A 3 13.34 -5.30 22.30
CA GLY A 3 13.97 -6.61 22.28
C GLY A 3 13.20 -7.57 23.16
N PHE A 4 12.87 -8.72 22.58
CA PHE A 4 12.57 -9.99 23.24
C PHE A 4 11.37 -9.99 24.21
N GLY A 5 10.21 -10.39 23.69
CA GLY A 5 9.06 -10.81 24.49
C GLY A 5 8.22 -9.70 25.11
N GLU A 6 8.68 -8.45 25.10
CA GLU A 6 7.92 -7.29 25.57
C GLU A 6 7.20 -6.62 24.41
N LEU A 7 5.91 -6.33 24.61
CA LEU A 7 5.15 -5.54 23.64
C LEU A 7 5.79 -4.15 23.51
N PRO A 8 5.60 -3.48 22.37
CA PRO A 8 6.16 -2.15 22.14
C PRO A 8 5.70 -1.04 23.12
N PHE A 9 4.84 -1.37 24.08
CA PHE A 9 4.26 -0.50 25.09
C PHE A 9 4.56 -0.95 26.53
N ASP A 10 5.31 -2.04 26.74
CA ASP A 10 5.45 -2.70 28.05
C ASP A 10 6.40 -1.99 29.03
N SER A 11 6.93 -0.81 28.68
CA SER A 11 7.95 -0.16 29.48
C SER A 11 7.48 0.46 30.81
N THR A 12 6.20 0.39 31.20
CA THR A 12 5.73 1.14 32.38
C THR A 12 4.81 0.46 33.40
N ASP A 13 4.26 -0.74 33.24
CA ASP A 13 3.32 -1.23 34.25
C ASP A 13 3.52 -2.69 34.66
N ASN A 14 3.52 -2.91 35.98
CA ASN A 14 3.48 -4.22 36.68
C ASN A 14 2.17 -5.01 36.41
N PHE A 15 1.54 -4.86 35.25
CA PHE A 15 0.42 -5.72 34.86
C PHE A 15 0.98 -7.07 34.41
N ASN A 16 0.45 -8.16 34.98
CA ASN A 16 0.70 -9.48 34.42
C ASN A 16 0.18 -9.49 32.99
N SER A 17 1.09 -9.57 32.01
CA SER A 17 0.73 -9.72 30.60
C SER A 17 -0.10 -11.00 30.42
N CYS A 18 -1.40 -10.85 30.14
CA CYS A 18 -2.34 -11.95 29.90
C CYS A 18 -2.26 -12.40 28.44
N SER A 19 -1.05 -12.56 27.92
CA SER A 19 -0.82 -13.01 26.55
C SER A 19 -1.41 -14.41 26.37
N ASP A 20 -2.18 -14.61 25.30
CA ASP A 20 -2.91 -15.84 25.00
C ASP A 20 -2.56 -16.42 23.62
N VAL A 21 -1.60 -15.81 22.92
CA VAL A 21 -0.98 -16.31 21.70
C VAL A 21 0.48 -15.84 21.60
N CYS A 22 1.32 -16.65 20.98
CA CYS A 22 2.67 -16.27 20.58
C CYS A 22 2.82 -16.35 19.06
N PHE A 23 3.28 -15.26 18.44
CA PHE A 23 3.71 -15.29 17.04
C PHE A 23 5.21 -15.51 16.97
N ARG A 24 5.64 -16.56 16.27
CA ARG A 24 7.04 -16.79 15.94
C ARG A 24 7.33 -16.23 14.56
N VAL A 25 8.25 -15.29 14.47
CA VAL A 25 8.67 -14.62 13.24
C VAL A 25 10.19 -14.65 13.18
N ALA A 26 10.74 -15.27 12.13
CA ALA A 26 12.15 -15.62 12.08
C ALA A 26 12.59 -16.33 13.38
N ASP A 27 13.61 -15.81 14.07
CA ASP A 27 14.12 -16.36 15.33
C ASP A 27 13.50 -15.71 16.58
N TYR A 28 12.45 -14.89 16.41
CA TYR A 28 11.84 -14.10 17.47
C TYR A 28 10.45 -14.61 17.85
N ASN A 29 10.14 -14.56 19.14
CA ASN A 29 8.83 -14.87 19.69
C ASN A 29 8.18 -13.59 20.23
N PHE A 30 6.96 -13.31 19.76
CA PHE A 30 6.16 -12.16 20.15
C PHE A 30 4.95 -12.64 20.96
N LEU A 31 4.91 -12.30 22.24
CA LEU A 31 3.75 -12.57 23.09
C LEU A 31 2.68 -11.51 22.83
N CYS A 32 1.46 -11.97 22.54
CA CYS A 32 0.40 -11.14 21.97
C CYS A 32 -0.97 -11.54 22.53
N HIS A 33 -1.98 -10.75 22.16
CA HIS A 33 -3.36 -10.90 22.62
C HIS A 33 -4.29 -11.14 21.42
N LYS A 34 -4.90 -12.33 21.34
CA LYS A 34 -5.79 -12.75 20.26
C LYS A 34 -6.90 -11.74 20.00
N ALA A 35 -7.46 -11.16 21.07
CA ALA A 35 -8.54 -10.17 20.98
C ALA A 35 -8.22 -8.99 20.05
N PHE A 36 -6.98 -8.49 20.04
CA PHE A 36 -6.58 -7.37 19.18
C PHE A 36 -6.39 -7.82 17.72
N PHE A 37 -5.73 -8.97 17.52
CA PHE A 37 -5.47 -9.50 16.19
C PHE A 37 -6.76 -9.92 15.48
N CYS A 38 -7.61 -10.73 16.13
CA CYS A 38 -8.91 -11.16 15.58
C CYS A 38 -9.88 -9.99 15.39
N GLY A 39 -9.80 -8.96 16.25
CA GLY A 39 -10.67 -7.79 16.16
C GLY A 39 -10.30 -6.82 15.02
N ARG A 40 -9.06 -6.87 14.52
CA ARG A 40 -8.55 -5.92 13.50
C ARG A 40 -8.20 -6.56 12.16
N SER A 41 -8.13 -7.88 12.08
CA SER A 41 -7.74 -8.60 10.86
C SER A 41 -8.56 -9.87 10.68
N ASP A 42 -9.26 -9.95 9.55
CA ASP A 42 -9.99 -11.16 9.16
C ASP A 42 -9.04 -12.33 8.88
N TYR A 43 -7.81 -12.06 8.45
CA TYR A 43 -6.76 -13.06 8.29
C TYR A 43 -6.41 -13.69 9.63
N PHE A 44 -6.07 -12.88 10.64
CA PHE A 44 -5.72 -13.40 11.96
C PHE A 44 -6.91 -14.00 12.68
N LYS A 45 -8.12 -13.47 12.46
CA LYS A 45 -9.35 -14.08 12.94
C LYS A 45 -9.50 -15.50 12.40
N ALA A 46 -9.40 -15.69 11.09
CA ALA A 46 -9.47 -17.02 10.48
C ALA A 46 -8.33 -17.92 10.99
N LEU A 47 -7.10 -17.41 11.06
CA LEU A 47 -5.92 -18.14 11.52
C LEU A 47 -6.05 -18.65 12.97
N LEU A 48 -6.66 -17.86 13.85
CA LEU A 48 -6.72 -18.13 15.29
C LEU A 48 -8.03 -18.79 15.73
N GLU A 49 -9.11 -18.64 14.97
CA GLU A 49 -10.40 -19.30 15.22
C GLU A 49 -10.47 -20.68 14.58
N ASP A 50 -9.75 -20.94 13.48
CA ASP A 50 -9.70 -22.27 12.88
C ASP A 50 -8.84 -23.22 13.73
N HIS A 51 -9.32 -24.44 13.95
CA HIS A 51 -8.72 -25.43 14.84
C HIS A 51 -7.44 -26.10 14.26
N PHE A 52 -6.75 -25.43 13.33
CA PHE A 52 -5.74 -26.04 12.44
C PHE A 52 -4.30 -25.60 12.66
N CYS A 53 -3.95 -24.96 13.79
CA CYS A 53 -2.54 -24.83 14.14
C CYS A 53 -2.03 -26.08 14.85
N GLU A 54 -1.05 -26.75 14.22
CA GLU A 54 0.03 -27.46 14.89
C GLU A 54 0.64 -26.50 15.93
N SER A 55 0.01 -26.43 17.09
CA SER A 55 0.40 -25.55 18.17
C SER A 55 1.55 -26.23 18.90
N GLU A 56 2.76 -25.82 18.57
CA GLU A 56 3.87 -26.05 19.48
C GLU A 56 3.59 -25.25 20.76
N GLU A 57 3.72 -25.90 21.91
CA GLU A 57 3.69 -25.21 23.20
C GLU A 57 5.04 -24.52 23.43
N LEU A 58 5.02 -23.28 23.91
CA LEU A 58 6.23 -22.62 24.41
C LEU A 58 6.78 -23.40 25.60
N GLN A 59 8.02 -23.87 25.50
CA GLN A 59 8.71 -24.59 26.60
C GLN A 59 8.74 -23.76 27.91
N THR A 60 8.71 -22.44 27.80
CA THR A 60 8.72 -21.50 28.92
C THR A 60 7.33 -21.22 29.51
N GLN A 61 6.25 -21.45 28.75
CA GLN A 61 4.85 -21.27 29.16
C GLN A 61 3.95 -22.30 28.46
N PRO A 62 3.76 -23.50 29.03
CA PRO A 62 3.13 -24.66 28.38
C PRO A 62 1.60 -24.53 28.16
N SER A 63 1.08 -23.32 27.98
CA SER A 63 -0.34 -23.06 27.72
C SER A 63 -0.59 -22.00 26.64
N ILE A 64 0.45 -21.32 26.15
CA ILE A 64 0.31 -20.33 25.06
C ILE A 64 0.59 -21.02 23.72
N PRO A 65 -0.39 -21.06 22.80
CA PRO A 65 -0.17 -21.60 21.47
C PRO A 65 0.80 -20.73 20.68
N VAL A 66 1.76 -21.36 20.00
CA VAL A 66 2.67 -20.69 19.07
C VAL A 66 2.16 -20.82 17.64
N VAL A 67 2.12 -19.69 16.94
CA VAL A 67 1.80 -19.59 15.51
C VAL A 67 3.04 -19.07 14.79
N THR A 68 3.60 -19.85 13.87
CA THR A 68 4.75 -19.41 13.08
C THR A 68 4.28 -18.67 11.84
N LEU A 69 4.73 -17.43 11.67
CA LEU A 69 4.49 -16.63 10.48
C LEU A 69 5.74 -16.69 9.59
N HIS A 70 5.53 -17.12 8.35
CA HIS A 70 6.60 -17.29 7.36
C HIS A 70 6.66 -16.09 6.41
N ASN A 71 7.82 -15.91 5.77
CA ASN A 71 8.06 -14.88 4.74
C ASN A 71 7.80 -13.44 5.21
N ILE A 72 8.05 -13.18 6.49
CA ILE A 72 7.99 -11.85 7.11
C ILE A 72 9.17 -11.70 8.06
N THR A 73 9.79 -10.51 8.08
CA THR A 73 10.87 -10.17 9.00
C THR A 73 10.32 -9.64 10.33
N GLU A 74 11.13 -9.70 11.38
CA GLU A 74 10.78 -9.16 12.68
C GLU A 74 10.50 -7.65 12.65
N ASP A 75 11.23 -6.87 11.84
CA ASP A 75 11.01 -5.41 11.73
C ASP A 75 9.64 -5.11 11.14
N ILE A 76 9.25 -5.80 10.07
CA ILE A 76 7.94 -5.62 9.43
C ILE A 76 6.83 -6.08 10.36
N PHE A 77 7.01 -7.21 11.06
CA PHE A 77 6.03 -7.67 12.03
C PHE A 77 5.89 -6.71 13.21
N ILE A 78 6.96 -6.04 13.65
CA ILE A 78 6.89 -4.97 14.65
C ILE A 78 5.96 -3.85 14.15
N ARG A 79 6.01 -3.46 12.86
CA ARG A 79 5.10 -2.44 12.31
C ARG A 79 3.64 -2.87 12.37
N VAL A 80 3.37 -4.12 12.01
CA VAL A 80 2.03 -4.74 12.13
C VAL A 80 1.57 -4.75 13.59
N LEU A 81 2.45 -5.14 14.51
CA LEU A 81 2.17 -5.21 15.93
C LEU A 81 1.80 -3.84 16.49
N TYR A 82 2.61 -2.81 16.26
CA TYR A 82 2.28 -1.44 16.65
C TYR A 82 0.89 -1.04 16.12
N TYR A 83 0.65 -1.22 14.83
CA TYR A 83 -0.63 -0.91 14.21
C TYR A 83 -1.81 -1.64 14.86
N ILE A 84 -1.67 -2.94 15.16
CA ILE A 84 -2.74 -3.75 15.77
C ILE A 84 -3.09 -3.29 17.19
N TYR A 85 -2.18 -2.63 17.91
CA TYR A 85 -2.46 -2.15 19.25
C TYR A 85 -2.85 -0.66 19.28
N SER A 86 -2.18 0.20 18.52
CA SER A 86 -2.36 1.66 18.57
C SER A 86 -3.11 2.29 17.39
N ASP A 87 -3.42 1.51 16.34
CA ASP A 87 -3.96 2.00 15.05
C ASP A 87 -2.98 2.94 14.31
N ASP A 88 -1.71 2.90 14.70
CA ASP A 88 -0.64 3.69 14.11
C ASP A 88 0.71 2.94 14.16
N THR A 89 1.64 3.31 13.29
CA THR A 89 2.99 2.74 13.30
C THR A 89 3.97 3.65 12.56
N GLU A 90 5.22 3.67 13.00
CA GLU A 90 6.27 4.44 12.32
C GLU A 90 6.67 3.74 11.02
N LEU A 91 6.40 4.39 9.89
CA LEU A 91 6.79 3.94 8.56
C LEU A 91 7.83 4.86 7.97
N SER A 92 8.83 4.28 7.31
CA SER A 92 9.77 5.00 6.47
C SER A 92 9.48 4.70 4.99
N PRO A 93 9.90 5.57 4.05
CA PRO A 93 9.80 5.29 2.63
C PRO A 93 10.36 3.92 2.22
N GLU A 94 11.46 3.51 2.86
CA GLU A 94 12.19 2.28 2.55
C GLU A 94 11.41 1.02 2.94
N ASN A 95 10.63 1.05 4.03
CA ASN A 95 9.86 -0.11 4.49
C ASN A 95 8.37 -0.06 4.10
N ALA A 96 7.86 1.10 3.67
CA ALA A 96 6.44 1.30 3.38
C ALA A 96 5.89 0.30 2.35
N TYR A 97 6.68 -0.06 1.34
CA TYR A 97 6.25 -1.06 0.34
C TYR A 97 6.15 -2.47 0.92
N GLU A 98 7.16 -2.91 1.68
CA GLU A 98 7.15 -4.25 2.29
C GLU A 98 6.04 -4.37 3.35
N VAL A 99 5.84 -3.32 4.16
CA VAL A 99 4.71 -3.26 5.10
C VAL A 99 3.37 -3.24 4.36
N LEU A 100 3.26 -2.57 3.21
CA LEU A 100 2.05 -2.58 2.39
C LEU A 100 1.70 -3.99 1.91
N CYS A 101 2.69 -4.75 1.41
CA CYS A 101 2.50 -6.15 1.00
C CYS A 101 1.97 -7.01 2.16
N VAL A 102 2.57 -6.87 3.34
CA VAL A 102 2.13 -7.61 4.55
C VAL A 102 0.76 -7.14 5.03
N ALA A 103 0.48 -5.85 4.99
CA ALA A 103 -0.81 -5.29 5.37
C ALA A 103 -1.93 -5.80 4.46
N ASP A 104 -1.65 -6.00 3.18
CA ASP A 104 -2.57 -6.64 2.24
C ASP A 104 -2.77 -8.13 2.57
N MET A 105 -1.68 -8.88 2.73
CA MET A 105 -1.72 -10.29 3.10
C MET A 105 -2.49 -10.56 4.40
N TYR A 106 -2.30 -9.70 5.40
CA TYR A 106 -2.98 -9.79 6.70
C TYR A 106 -4.32 -9.06 6.75
N LEU A 107 -4.84 -8.59 5.62
CA LEU A 107 -6.16 -7.94 5.53
C LEU A 107 -6.31 -6.78 6.54
N LEU A 108 -5.31 -5.89 6.58
CA LEU A 108 -5.22 -4.72 7.45
C LEU A 108 -5.43 -3.42 6.63
N PRO A 109 -6.67 -3.09 6.23
CA PRO A 109 -6.93 -1.96 5.32
C PRO A 109 -6.55 -0.59 5.90
N GLY A 110 -6.53 -0.41 7.23
CA GLY A 110 -6.01 0.82 7.84
C GLY A 110 -4.49 0.95 7.70
N LEU A 111 -3.74 -0.14 7.85
CA LEU A 111 -2.29 -0.15 7.65
C LEU A 111 -1.92 0.05 6.18
N LYS A 112 -2.67 -0.55 5.24
CA LYS A 112 -2.51 -0.28 3.80
C LYS A 112 -2.63 1.22 3.51
N ARG A 113 -3.63 1.88 4.10
CA ARG A 113 -3.85 3.33 3.97
C ARG A 113 -2.74 4.16 4.61
N LEU A 114 -2.13 3.71 5.70
CA LEU A 114 -0.93 4.34 6.29
C LEU A 114 0.24 4.27 5.32
N CYS A 115 0.54 3.08 4.78
CA CYS A 115 1.62 2.88 3.80
C CYS A 115 1.42 3.75 2.56
N GLY A 116 0.18 3.81 2.04
CA GLY A 116 -0.16 4.67 0.91
C GLY A 116 0.11 6.16 1.18
N ARG A 117 -0.19 6.65 2.39
CA ARG A 117 0.14 8.04 2.77
C ARG A 117 1.64 8.29 2.81
N THR A 118 2.42 7.33 3.31
CA THR A 118 3.89 7.43 3.36
C THR A 118 4.48 7.46 1.94
N LEU A 119 4.01 6.58 1.05
CA LEU A 119 4.44 6.55 -0.36
C LEU A 119 4.07 7.84 -1.10
N ALA A 120 2.91 8.45 -0.80
CA ALA A 120 2.53 9.72 -1.40
C ALA A 120 3.49 10.88 -1.08
N GLN A 121 4.19 10.83 0.06
CA GLN A 121 5.09 11.91 0.50
C GLN A 121 6.40 11.94 -0.29
N ILE A 122 6.76 10.86 -0.97
CA ILE A 122 8.00 10.73 -1.73
C ILE A 122 7.80 10.83 -3.24
N LEU A 123 6.59 11.14 -3.70
CA LEU A 123 6.28 11.22 -5.13
C LEU A 123 7.17 12.24 -5.84
N ASP A 124 7.85 11.79 -6.88
CA ASP A 124 8.70 12.60 -7.76
C ASP A 124 8.58 12.17 -9.23
N GLU A 125 9.32 12.85 -10.12
CA GLU A 125 9.28 12.61 -11.55
C GLU A 125 9.81 11.23 -11.97
N ASP A 126 10.66 10.61 -11.15
CA ASP A 126 11.30 9.33 -11.45
C ASP A 126 10.47 8.13 -10.93
N ASN A 127 9.69 8.33 -9.86
CA ASN A 127 9.01 7.24 -9.17
C ASN A 127 7.47 7.22 -9.34
N VAL A 128 6.85 8.30 -9.81
CA VAL A 128 5.38 8.45 -9.84
C VAL A 128 4.66 7.32 -10.60
N VAL A 129 5.24 6.82 -11.70
CA VAL A 129 4.63 5.73 -12.49
C VAL A 129 4.68 4.40 -11.73
N SER A 130 5.82 4.09 -11.12
CA SER A 130 5.97 2.89 -10.29
C SER A 130 5.04 2.92 -9.06
N ILE A 131 4.92 4.06 -8.39
CA ILE A 131 4.04 4.21 -7.22
C ILE A 131 2.57 4.16 -7.63
N TRP A 132 2.20 4.70 -8.80
CA TRP A 132 0.85 4.55 -9.35
C TRP A 132 0.50 3.07 -9.62
N ARG A 133 1.42 2.28 -10.19
CA ARG A 133 1.22 0.83 -10.38
C ARG A 133 1.01 0.11 -9.05
N ILE A 134 1.79 0.47 -8.02
CA ILE A 134 1.59 -0.04 -6.65
C ILE A 134 0.20 0.36 -6.13
N ALA A 135 -0.21 1.61 -6.32
CA ALA A 135 -1.52 2.09 -5.89
C ALA A 135 -2.66 1.30 -6.54
N LYS A 136 -2.59 1.07 -7.86
CA LYS A 136 -3.53 0.22 -8.60
C LYS A 136 -3.55 -1.21 -8.07
N LEU A 137 -2.38 -1.84 -7.93
CA LEU A 137 -2.24 -3.23 -7.47
C LEU A 137 -2.88 -3.45 -6.10
N PHE A 138 -2.64 -2.53 -5.17
CA PHE A 138 -3.17 -2.60 -3.80
C PHE A 138 -4.50 -1.87 -3.61
N GLN A 139 -5.13 -1.37 -4.68
CA GLN A 139 -6.42 -0.66 -4.66
C GLN A 139 -6.42 0.56 -3.71
N LEU A 140 -5.32 1.33 -3.71
CA LEU A 140 -5.15 2.54 -2.92
C LEU A 140 -5.63 3.76 -3.71
N THR A 141 -6.95 3.92 -3.85
CA THR A 141 -7.59 4.95 -4.70
C THR A 141 -7.09 6.38 -4.42
N ARG A 142 -6.85 6.74 -3.16
CA ARG A 142 -6.31 8.05 -2.80
C ARG A 142 -4.86 8.24 -3.29
N LEU A 143 -4.03 7.21 -3.19
CA LEU A 143 -2.65 7.29 -3.69
C LEU A 143 -2.65 7.34 -5.23
N GLU A 144 -3.54 6.60 -5.87
CA GLU A 144 -3.73 6.64 -7.32
C GLU A 144 -4.06 8.06 -7.81
N ASP A 145 -5.04 8.71 -7.18
CA ASP A 145 -5.42 10.11 -7.46
C ASP A 145 -4.25 11.08 -7.26
N GLN A 146 -3.49 10.92 -6.18
CA GLN A 146 -2.29 11.74 -5.93
C GLN A 146 -1.19 11.52 -6.99
N CYS A 147 -1.06 10.30 -7.50
CA CYS A 147 -0.12 10.00 -8.57
C CYS A 147 -0.57 10.64 -9.89
N THR A 148 -1.84 10.52 -10.28
CA THR A 148 -2.35 11.11 -11.53
C THR A 148 -2.37 12.64 -11.47
N GLU A 149 -2.62 13.24 -10.29
CA GLU A 149 -2.44 14.67 -10.05
C GLU A 149 -0.97 15.10 -10.27
N HIS A 150 -0.01 14.30 -9.79
CA HIS A 150 1.41 14.58 -9.98
C HIS A 150 1.82 14.41 -11.46
N MET A 151 1.38 13.34 -12.12
CA MET A 151 1.63 13.09 -13.55
C MET A 151 1.10 14.24 -14.42
N ALA A 152 -0.12 14.74 -14.14
CA ALA A 152 -0.70 15.89 -14.84
C ALA A 152 0.19 17.15 -14.78
N LYS A 153 0.90 17.36 -13.66
CA LYS A 153 1.80 18.51 -13.50
C LYS A 153 3.05 18.40 -14.38
N ILE A 154 3.52 17.18 -14.65
CA ILE A 154 4.79 16.90 -15.37
C ILE A 154 4.60 16.20 -16.72
N ILE A 155 3.37 16.17 -17.25
CA ILE A 155 3.00 15.31 -18.37
C ILE A 155 3.86 15.54 -19.62
N GLU A 156 4.28 16.78 -19.88
CA GLU A 156 5.16 17.15 -21.01
C GLU A 156 6.50 16.42 -21.00
N LYS A 157 7.04 16.09 -19.83
CA LYS A 157 8.24 15.25 -19.70
C LYS A 157 7.87 13.76 -19.73
N LEU A 158 6.78 13.43 -19.04
CA LEU A 158 6.37 12.05 -18.79
C LEU A 158 6.00 11.30 -20.07
N VAL A 159 5.46 12.00 -21.08
CA VAL A 159 5.12 11.41 -22.38
C VAL A 159 6.31 10.83 -23.14
N GLU A 160 7.54 11.24 -22.83
CA GLU A 160 8.77 10.67 -23.40
C GLU A 160 9.34 9.50 -22.59
N SER A 161 8.79 9.22 -21.40
CA SER A 161 9.21 8.09 -20.57
C SER A 161 8.66 6.77 -21.10
N GLU A 162 9.55 5.82 -21.41
CA GLU A 162 9.17 4.46 -21.79
C GLU A 162 8.31 3.77 -20.72
N GLU A 163 8.56 4.07 -19.44
CA GLU A 163 7.80 3.49 -18.33
C GLU A 163 6.35 3.97 -18.36
N PHE A 164 6.12 5.26 -18.59
CA PHE A 164 4.78 5.82 -18.70
C PHE A 164 4.06 5.29 -19.94
N VAL A 165 4.75 5.19 -21.08
CA VAL A 165 4.20 4.58 -22.30
C VAL A 165 3.72 3.16 -22.05
N ALA A 166 4.52 2.35 -21.34
CA ALA A 166 4.13 1.00 -20.96
C ALA A 166 2.90 1.01 -20.03
N ALA A 167 2.87 1.89 -19.03
CA ALA A 167 1.73 2.00 -18.11
C ALA A 167 0.41 2.38 -18.82
N VAL A 168 0.46 3.29 -19.79
CA VAL A 168 -0.72 3.64 -20.61
C VAL A 168 -1.21 2.45 -21.41
N LYS A 169 -0.31 1.71 -22.08
CA LYS A 169 -0.67 0.51 -22.85
C LYS A 169 -1.27 -0.58 -21.97
N GLU A 170 -0.61 -0.90 -20.85
CA GLU A 170 -1.08 -1.87 -19.86
C GLU A 170 -2.48 -1.50 -19.34
N ASN A 171 -2.69 -0.22 -19.00
CA ASN A 171 -3.98 0.24 -18.50
C ASN A 171 -5.07 0.15 -19.57
N ALA A 172 -4.72 0.40 -20.83
CA ALA A 172 -5.65 0.33 -21.93
C ALA A 172 -5.97 -1.12 -22.36
N GLU A 173 -5.05 -2.07 -22.17
CA GLU A 173 -5.29 -3.50 -22.36
C GLU A 173 -6.16 -4.11 -21.27
N ALA A 174 -6.12 -3.56 -20.06
CA ALA A 174 -6.91 -4.03 -18.92
C ALA A 174 -8.41 -3.64 -18.99
N VAL A 175 -8.81 -2.77 -19.93
CA VAL A 175 -10.21 -2.36 -20.11
C VAL A 175 -10.96 -3.46 -20.85
N GLU A 176 -11.87 -4.15 -20.14
CA GLU A 176 -12.82 -5.08 -20.75
C GLU A 176 -13.72 -4.34 -21.74
N GLU A 177 -14.01 -4.96 -22.89
CA GLU A 177 -14.87 -4.37 -23.93
C GLU A 177 -14.41 -2.99 -24.43
N ARG A 178 -13.08 -2.75 -24.51
CA ARG A 178 -12.53 -1.48 -25.05
C ARG A 178 -13.02 -1.14 -26.47
N GLN A 179 -13.44 -2.11 -27.27
CA GLN A 179 -14.06 -1.83 -28.57
C GLN A 179 -15.36 -1.02 -28.45
N GLU A 180 -15.98 -1.01 -27.27
CA GLU A 180 -17.21 -0.29 -26.94
C GLU A 180 -16.97 0.95 -26.08
N THR A 181 -15.77 1.07 -25.47
CA THR A 181 -15.39 2.19 -24.60
C THR A 181 -14.11 2.86 -25.08
N ASP A 182 -14.24 4.12 -25.49
CA ASP A 182 -13.11 4.97 -25.92
C ASP A 182 -12.38 5.59 -24.71
N SER A 183 -12.14 4.80 -23.66
CA SER A 183 -11.64 5.28 -22.37
C SER A 183 -10.40 4.51 -21.93
N ILE A 184 -9.40 5.25 -21.45
CA ILE A 184 -8.25 4.70 -20.76
C ILE A 184 -8.23 5.37 -19.38
N PRO A 185 -8.58 4.66 -18.28
CA PRO A 185 -8.75 5.29 -16.97
C PRO A 185 -7.59 6.18 -16.53
N LEU A 186 -6.35 5.75 -16.74
CA LEU A 186 -5.15 6.55 -16.44
C LEU A 186 -5.12 7.88 -17.21
N VAL A 187 -5.45 7.84 -18.50
CA VAL A 187 -5.48 9.03 -19.36
C VAL A 187 -6.60 9.96 -18.92
N ASP A 188 -7.77 9.41 -18.61
CA ASP A 188 -8.94 10.18 -18.19
C ASP A 188 -8.70 10.88 -16.85
N ASP A 189 -8.08 10.20 -15.89
CA ASP A 189 -7.69 10.79 -14.60
C ASP A 189 -6.67 11.92 -14.79
N ILE A 190 -5.68 11.73 -15.68
CA ILE A 190 -4.70 12.78 -15.99
C ILE A 190 -5.38 13.97 -16.68
N ARG A 191 -6.26 13.74 -17.67
CA ARG A 191 -7.05 14.79 -18.35
C ARG A 191 -7.91 15.56 -17.35
N PHE A 192 -8.56 14.85 -16.42
CA PHE A 192 -9.31 15.45 -15.33
C PHE A 192 -8.42 16.39 -14.51
N HIS A 193 -7.25 15.94 -14.06
CA HIS A 193 -6.36 16.77 -13.26
C HIS A 193 -5.78 17.96 -14.03
N ILE A 194 -5.46 17.82 -15.32
CA ILE A 194 -5.00 18.94 -16.18
C ILE A 194 -6.07 20.03 -16.29
N THR A 195 -7.33 19.64 -16.39
CA THR A 195 -8.45 20.58 -16.60
C THR A 195 -9.09 21.08 -15.31
N SER A 196 -8.88 20.36 -14.21
CA SER A 196 -9.36 20.75 -12.88
C SER A 196 -8.64 22.02 -12.41
N ASN A 197 -9.41 23.11 -12.22
CA ASN A 197 -8.94 24.42 -11.71
C ASN A 197 -8.32 25.40 -12.71
N VAL A 198 -8.58 25.26 -14.00
CA VAL A 198 -8.18 26.25 -15.01
C VAL A 198 -9.08 27.50 -14.94
N GLN A 199 -8.56 28.61 -14.40
CA GLN A 199 -9.34 29.86 -14.17
C GLN A 199 -8.84 31.08 -14.95
N THR A 200 -7.66 31.02 -15.56
CA THR A 200 -7.02 32.17 -16.23
C THR A 200 -6.62 31.80 -17.66
N TYR A 201 -6.50 32.80 -18.55
CA TYR A 201 -6.05 32.56 -19.93
C TYR A 201 -4.70 31.85 -20.02
N SER A 202 -3.73 32.23 -19.17
CA SER A 202 -2.42 31.55 -19.13
C SER A 202 -2.54 30.09 -18.70
N ALA A 203 -3.41 29.79 -17.73
CA ALA A 203 -3.65 28.41 -17.30
C ALA A 203 -4.39 27.59 -18.36
N ILE A 204 -5.25 28.21 -19.17
CA ILE A 204 -5.91 27.55 -20.32
C ILE A 204 -4.87 27.16 -21.36
N GLU A 205 -3.94 28.06 -21.68
CA GLU A 205 -2.89 27.78 -22.65
C GLU A 205 -1.96 26.64 -22.19
N GLU A 206 -1.52 26.67 -20.92
CA GLU A 206 -0.72 25.61 -20.32
C GLU A 206 -1.47 24.25 -20.32
N ALA A 207 -2.75 24.25 -19.94
CA ALA A 207 -3.57 23.03 -19.96
C ALA A 207 -3.71 22.47 -21.38
N ASN A 208 -3.91 23.32 -22.39
CA ASN A 208 -3.99 22.88 -23.78
C ASN A 208 -2.67 22.28 -24.27
N GLN A 209 -1.52 22.85 -23.91
CA GLN A 209 -0.20 22.29 -24.24
C GLN A 209 -0.01 20.91 -23.62
N LYS A 210 -0.39 20.75 -22.35
CA LYS A 210 -0.36 19.47 -21.63
C LYS A 210 -1.26 18.41 -22.26
N LEU A 211 -2.48 18.80 -22.64
CA LEU A 211 -3.41 17.91 -23.37
C LEU A 211 -2.83 17.52 -24.72
N GLU A 212 -2.30 18.48 -25.50
CA GLU A 212 -1.69 18.21 -26.80
C GLU A 212 -0.50 17.24 -26.69
N ALA A 213 0.34 17.37 -25.67
CA ALA A 213 1.42 16.42 -25.42
C ALA A 213 0.90 14.99 -25.20
N LEU A 214 -0.19 14.84 -24.44
CA LEU A 214 -0.83 13.55 -24.18
C LEU A 214 -1.48 12.97 -25.45
N GLU A 215 -2.19 13.79 -26.24
CA GLU A 215 -2.78 13.36 -27.52
C GLU A 215 -1.72 12.90 -28.52
N ASN A 216 -0.61 13.64 -28.62
CA ASN A 216 0.51 13.27 -29.47
C ASN A 216 1.13 11.92 -29.05
N LEU A 217 1.21 11.66 -27.74
CA LEU A 217 1.63 10.35 -27.24
C LEU A 217 0.67 9.25 -27.70
N LEU A 218 -0.63 9.42 -27.46
CA LEU A 218 -1.66 8.44 -27.79
C LEU A 218 -1.66 8.09 -29.29
N ALA A 219 -1.62 9.11 -30.13
CA ALA A 219 -1.47 8.96 -31.58
C ALA A 219 -0.18 8.20 -31.96
N ARG A 220 0.96 8.54 -31.32
CA ARG A 220 2.25 7.86 -31.54
C ARG A 220 2.21 6.38 -31.20
N ILE A 221 1.44 5.99 -30.18
CA ILE A 221 1.34 4.59 -29.74
C ILE A 221 0.15 3.84 -30.34
N GLY A 222 -0.63 4.48 -31.22
CA GLY A 222 -1.76 3.89 -31.92
C GLY A 222 -2.98 3.62 -31.03
N LEU A 223 -3.17 4.43 -29.99
CA LEU A 223 -4.35 4.39 -29.14
C LEU A 223 -5.24 5.59 -29.46
N GLU A 224 -6.52 5.33 -29.71
CA GLU A 224 -7.58 6.34 -29.78
C GLU A 224 -8.38 6.23 -28.46
N CYS A 225 -8.65 7.38 -27.83
CA CYS A 225 -9.46 7.62 -26.63
C CYS A 225 -9.63 9.12 -26.37
#